data_AF-A0A7J7X992-F1
#
_entry.id   AF-A0A7J7X992-F1
#
_cell.length_a   1.000
_cell.length_b   1.000
_cell.length_c   1.000
_cell.angle_alpha   90.00
_cell.angle_beta   90.00
_cell.angle_gamma   90.00
#
_symmetry.space_group_name_H-M   'P 1'
#
loop_
_entity.id
_entity.type
_entity.pdbx_description
1 polymer ?
#
loop_
_entity_poly.entity_id
_entity_poly.type
_entity_poly.pdbx_seq_one_letter_code
_entity_poly.pdbx_strand_id
1 'polypeptide(L)'
;MDTFSNLLYVRSMKSELSYLAHNLCEIDKYRVETCCVIGNYYSLRSQHEKAALYFQRALKLNPRYLGAWTLMGHEYMEMKNTSAAIQAYRHAIEVNKRDYRAWYGLGQTYEILKMPFYCLYYYRRAHQLRPNDSRMLVALGECYEKLNQLVEAKKCYWRAYAVGDVEKMALVKLAKLHEQLTESEQAAQCYIKYIQDIYTCGEIVEHLEESTAFRYLAQYYFKCKLWDEASTCAQKCCAFNDTREEGKALLRQILQLRNQGETPSTEMPAPFFLPASLSANNTPTRRVSPLNLSSVTP
;
A
#
# COMPACT_ATOMS: atom_id res chain seq x y z
N MET A 1 20.12 -17.39 -5.72
CA MET A 1 20.71 -16.04 -5.81
C MET A 1 19.72 -15.02 -6.32
N ASP A 2 18.92 -15.32 -7.34
CA ASP A 2 17.95 -14.36 -7.91
C ASP A 2 16.84 -13.93 -6.95
N THR A 3 16.39 -14.85 -6.10
CA THR A 3 15.45 -14.54 -5.02
C THR A 3 16.05 -13.57 -4.00
N PHE A 4 17.35 -13.68 -3.73
CA PHE A 4 18.07 -12.82 -2.82
C PHE A 4 18.26 -11.42 -3.43
N SER A 5 18.63 -11.31 -4.71
CA SER A 5 18.72 -10.00 -5.37
C SER A 5 17.36 -9.30 -5.47
N ASN A 6 16.27 -10.05 -5.71
CA ASN A 6 14.91 -9.51 -5.67
C ASN A 6 14.54 -9.01 -4.27
N LEU A 7 14.93 -9.72 -3.21
CA LEU A 7 14.71 -9.28 -1.83
C LEU A 7 15.47 -7.97 -1.53
N LEU A 8 16.75 -7.90 -1.92
CA LEU A 8 17.56 -6.68 -1.77
C LEU A 8 16.97 -5.51 -2.55
N TYR A 9 16.42 -5.76 -3.74
CA TYR A 9 15.70 -4.77 -4.54
C TYR A 9 14.45 -4.26 -3.81
N VAL A 10 13.59 -5.16 -3.31
CA VAL A 10 12.38 -4.78 -2.55
C VAL A 10 12.73 -3.99 -1.29
N ARG A 11 13.81 -4.36 -0.60
CA ARG A 11 14.32 -3.63 0.58
C ARG A 11 15.10 -2.36 0.23
N SER A 12 15.31 -2.05 -1.05
CA SER A 12 16.07 -0.90 -1.55
C SER A 12 17.51 -0.79 -1.02
N MET A 13 18.15 -1.94 -0.72
CA MET A 13 19.52 -2.01 -0.20
C MET A 13 20.56 -1.88 -1.32
N LYS A 14 20.86 -0.63 -1.70
CA LYS A 14 21.73 -0.32 -2.86
C LYS A 14 23.18 -0.81 -2.71
N SER A 15 23.77 -0.70 -1.51
CA SER A 15 25.16 -1.09 -1.24
C SER A 15 25.36 -2.59 -1.40
N GLU A 16 24.52 -3.39 -0.74
CA GLU A 16 24.57 -4.85 -0.75
C GLU A 16 24.31 -5.40 -2.15
N LEU A 17 23.32 -4.84 -2.87
CA LEU A 17 23.03 -5.26 -4.24
C LEU A 17 24.18 -4.93 -5.20
N SER A 18 24.86 -3.79 -5.01
CA SER A 18 26.05 -3.43 -5.78
C SER A 18 27.20 -4.41 -5.52
N TYR A 19 27.47 -4.72 -4.25
CA TYR A 19 28.51 -5.67 -3.87
C TYR A 19 28.24 -7.06 -4.45
N LEU A 20 26.99 -7.54 -4.35
CA LEU A 20 26.57 -8.81 -4.93
C LEU A 20 26.75 -8.83 -6.46
N ALA A 21 26.35 -7.75 -7.15
CA ALA A 21 26.46 -7.68 -8.60
C ALA A 21 27.93 -7.70 -9.07
N HIS A 22 28.84 -7.00 -8.38
CA HIS A 22 30.28 -7.02 -8.71
C HIS A 22 30.90 -8.39 -8.44
N ASN A 23 30.65 -8.98 -7.27
CA ASN A 23 31.18 -10.29 -6.90
C ASN A 23 30.72 -11.40 -7.88
N LEU A 24 29.43 -11.42 -8.24
CA LEU A 24 28.93 -12.40 -9.22
C LEU A 24 29.51 -12.19 -10.63
N CYS A 25 29.82 -10.95 -11.01
CA CYS A 25 30.45 -10.64 -12.30
C CYS A 25 31.91 -11.13 -12.36
N GLU A 26 32.62 -11.10 -11.23
CA GLU A 26 33.98 -11.64 -11.11
C GLU A 26 34.01 -13.17 -11.14
N ILE A 27 32.99 -13.83 -10.57
CA ILE A 27 32.89 -15.30 -10.58
C ILE A 27 32.50 -15.81 -11.98
N ASP A 28 31.34 -15.38 -12.50
CA ASP A 28 30.86 -15.80 -13.81
C ASP A 28 29.86 -14.80 -14.40
N LYS A 29 30.30 -14.14 -15.47
CA LYS A 29 29.54 -13.11 -16.18
C LYS A 29 28.43 -13.66 -17.08
N TYR A 30 28.56 -14.88 -17.59
CA TYR A 30 27.69 -15.41 -18.64
C TYR A 30 26.61 -16.35 -18.12
N ARG A 31 26.24 -16.22 -16.83
CA ARG A 31 25.09 -16.89 -16.23
C ARG A 31 23.85 -16.02 -16.23
N VAL A 32 22.71 -16.70 -16.32
CA VAL A 32 21.37 -16.09 -16.31
C VAL A 32 21.15 -15.36 -14.98
N GLU A 33 21.54 -16.01 -13.89
CA GLU A 33 21.42 -15.49 -12.52
C GLU A 33 22.21 -14.19 -12.35
N THR A 34 23.48 -14.18 -12.77
CA THR A 34 24.33 -12.98 -12.74
C THR A 34 23.75 -11.85 -13.58
N CYS A 35 23.26 -12.14 -14.78
CA CYS A 35 22.61 -11.13 -15.63
C CYS A 35 21.35 -10.55 -14.98
N CYS A 36 20.53 -11.38 -14.32
CA CYS A 36 19.34 -10.92 -13.59
C CYS A 36 19.72 -10.04 -12.39
N VAL A 37 20.75 -10.40 -11.63
CA VAL A 37 21.24 -9.59 -10.49
C VAL A 37 21.76 -8.24 -10.98
N ILE A 38 22.53 -8.21 -12.06
CA ILE A 38 23.02 -6.97 -12.67
C ILE A 38 21.85 -6.13 -13.22
N GLY A 39 20.83 -6.77 -13.80
CA GLY A 39 19.59 -6.12 -14.21
C GLY A 39 18.90 -5.41 -13.04
N ASN A 40 18.71 -6.11 -11.92
CA ASN A 40 18.14 -5.54 -10.69
C ASN A 40 19.00 -4.38 -10.14
N TYR A 41 20.32 -4.50 -10.20
CA TYR A 41 21.23 -3.43 -9.80
C TYR A 41 21.04 -2.16 -10.64
N TYR A 42 20.96 -2.28 -11.97
CA TYR A 42 20.72 -1.13 -12.86
C TYR A 42 19.32 -0.56 -12.71
N SER A 43 18.31 -1.41 -12.48
CA SER A 43 16.94 -1.00 -12.18
C SER A 43 16.88 -0.14 -10.92
N LEU A 44 17.58 -0.55 -9.85
CA LEU A 44 17.65 0.21 -8.59
C LEU A 44 18.42 1.54 -8.72
N ARG A 45 19.23 1.69 -9.77
CA ARG A 45 19.88 2.94 -10.18
C ARG A 45 19.05 3.76 -11.18
N SER A 46 17.82 3.35 -11.46
CA SER A 46 16.92 3.96 -12.44
C SER A 46 17.48 4.00 -13.87
N GLN A 47 18.41 3.10 -14.21
CA GLN A 47 18.97 2.92 -15.56
C GLN A 47 18.23 1.79 -16.28
N HIS A 48 16.93 2.01 -16.53
CA HIS A 48 16.00 0.99 -17.02
C HIS A 48 16.38 0.39 -18.38
N GLU A 49 16.95 1.19 -19.29
CA GLU A 49 17.43 0.71 -20.60
C GLU A 49 18.52 -0.34 -20.45
N LYS A 50 19.49 -0.12 -19.54
CA LYS A 50 20.55 -1.09 -19.26
C LYS A 50 20.00 -2.30 -18.54
N ALA A 51 19.08 -2.11 -17.60
CA ALA A 51 18.43 -3.22 -16.90
C ALA A 51 17.71 -4.14 -17.90
N ALA A 52 16.90 -3.59 -18.80
CA ALA A 52 16.22 -4.31 -19.87
C ALA A 52 17.21 -5.05 -20.79
N LEU A 53 18.34 -4.42 -21.15
CA LEU A 53 19.39 -5.06 -21.94
C LEU A 53 20.00 -6.28 -21.22
N TYR A 54 20.24 -6.20 -19.91
CA TYR A 54 20.77 -7.33 -19.13
C TYR A 54 19.73 -8.44 -18.95
N PHE A 55 18.45 -8.12 -18.77
CA PHE A 55 17.39 -9.13 -18.78
C PHE A 55 17.25 -9.80 -20.15
N GLN A 56 17.37 -9.04 -21.24
CA GLN A 56 17.38 -9.61 -22.59
C GLN A 56 18.60 -10.52 -22.81
N ARG A 57 19.78 -10.17 -22.27
CA ARG A 57 20.95 -11.06 -22.28
C ARG A 57 20.70 -12.34 -21.47
N ALA A 58 20.08 -12.23 -20.30
CA ALA A 58 19.67 -13.39 -19.50
C ALA A 58 18.75 -14.33 -20.29
N LEU A 59 17.80 -13.77 -21.04
CA LEU A 59 16.89 -14.52 -21.91
C LEU A 59 17.58 -15.14 -23.15
N LYS A 60 18.63 -14.50 -23.69
CA LYS A 60 19.45 -15.10 -24.75
C LYS A 60 20.23 -16.33 -24.25
N LEU A 61 20.68 -16.30 -22.99
CA LEU A 61 21.35 -17.44 -22.35
C LEU A 61 20.36 -18.56 -22.02
N ASN A 62 19.18 -18.22 -21.49
CA ASN A 62 18.10 -19.16 -21.25
C ASN A 62 16.72 -18.55 -21.55
N PRO A 63 16.10 -18.90 -22.69
CA PRO A 63 14.83 -18.30 -23.10
C PRO A 63 13.64 -18.75 -22.24
N ARG A 64 13.77 -19.87 -21.51
CA ARG A 64 12.73 -20.40 -20.61
C ARG A 64 12.80 -19.81 -19.21
N TYR A 65 13.73 -18.89 -18.94
CA TYR A 65 13.86 -18.29 -17.62
C TYR A 65 12.76 -17.25 -17.36
N LEU A 66 11.79 -17.63 -16.53
CA LEU A 66 10.56 -16.86 -16.30
C LEU A 66 10.79 -15.51 -15.64
N GLY A 67 11.65 -15.48 -14.62
CA GLY A 67 11.90 -14.29 -13.82
C GLY A 67 12.37 -13.11 -14.68
N ALA A 68 13.25 -13.38 -15.66
CA ALA A 68 13.75 -12.34 -16.56
C ALA A 68 12.67 -11.77 -17.46
N TRP A 69 11.72 -12.58 -17.97
CA TRP A 69 10.60 -12.05 -18.75
C TRP A 69 9.73 -11.09 -17.93
N THR A 70 9.41 -11.46 -16.68
CA THR A 70 8.62 -10.59 -15.79
C THR A 70 9.36 -9.31 -15.40
N LEU A 71 10.64 -9.41 -15.05
CA LEU A 71 11.45 -8.24 -14.67
C LEU A 71 11.68 -7.31 -15.88
N MET A 72 11.92 -7.86 -17.06
CA MET A 72 12.01 -7.09 -18.29
C MET A 72 10.70 -6.34 -18.59
N GLY A 73 9.55 -6.97 -18.34
CA GLY A 73 8.25 -6.32 -18.41
C GLY A 73 8.11 -5.13 -17.45
N HIS A 74 8.59 -5.26 -16.21
CA HIS A 74 8.60 -4.15 -15.25
C HIS A 74 9.50 -3.01 -15.72
N GLU A 75 10.71 -3.29 -16.24
CA GLU A 75 11.58 -2.22 -16.77
C GLU A 75 10.94 -1.49 -17.96
N TYR A 76 10.24 -2.20 -18.85
CA TYR A 76 9.49 -1.56 -19.93
C TYR A 76 8.35 -0.68 -19.42
N MET A 77 7.71 -1.05 -18.31
CA MET A 77 6.71 -0.22 -17.65
C MET A 77 7.31 1.08 -17.08
N GLU A 78 8.46 1.00 -16.43
CA GLU A 78 9.18 2.19 -15.93
C GLU A 78 9.63 3.11 -17.07
N MET A 79 10.02 2.54 -18.21
CA MET A 79 10.30 3.29 -19.45
C MET A 79 9.04 3.80 -20.17
N LYS A 80 7.83 3.55 -19.63
CA LYS A 80 6.53 3.88 -20.24
C LYS A 80 6.29 3.23 -21.61
N ASN A 81 7.06 2.19 -21.95
CA ASN A 81 6.88 1.41 -23.17
C ASN A 81 5.90 0.25 -22.92
N THR A 82 4.61 0.59 -22.91
CA THR A 82 3.53 -0.35 -22.57
C THR A 82 3.38 -1.50 -23.57
N SER A 83 3.68 -1.29 -24.86
CA SER A 83 3.57 -2.34 -25.88
C SER A 83 4.63 -3.43 -25.69
N ALA A 84 5.88 -3.05 -25.45
CA ALA A 84 6.95 -4.00 -25.15
C ALA A 84 6.72 -4.71 -23.81
N ALA A 85 6.20 -4.01 -22.80
CA ALA A 85 5.84 -4.62 -21.52
C ALA A 85 4.77 -5.72 -21.69
N ILE A 86 3.70 -5.45 -22.45
CA ILE A 86 2.65 -6.44 -22.73
C ILE A 86 3.23 -7.67 -23.43
N GLN A 87 4.12 -7.50 -24.41
CA GLN A 87 4.77 -8.62 -25.09
C GLN A 87 5.63 -9.45 -24.12
N ALA A 88 6.42 -8.79 -23.28
CA ALA A 88 7.27 -9.47 -22.29
C ALA A 88 6.44 -10.29 -21.29
N TYR A 89 5.34 -9.74 -20.78
CA TYR A 89 4.47 -10.49 -19.86
C TYR A 89 3.69 -11.61 -20.57
N ARG A 90 3.26 -11.43 -21.83
CA ARG A 90 2.64 -12.52 -22.61
C ARG A 90 3.60 -13.68 -22.78
N HIS A 91 4.86 -13.42 -23.13
CA HIS A 91 5.88 -14.46 -23.21
C HIS A 91 6.12 -15.12 -21.83
N ALA A 92 6.13 -14.36 -20.74
CA ALA A 92 6.21 -14.96 -19.40
C ALA A 92 5.07 -15.97 -19.13
N ILE A 93 3.84 -15.64 -19.56
CA ILE A 93 2.66 -16.51 -19.41
C ILE A 93 2.72 -17.72 -20.35
N GLU A 94 3.24 -17.56 -21.57
CA GLU A 94 3.46 -18.66 -22.51
C GLU A 94 4.45 -19.68 -21.94
N VAL A 95 5.53 -19.20 -21.31
CA VAL A 95 6.51 -20.07 -20.63
C VAL A 95 5.86 -20.75 -19.41
N ASN A 96 5.10 -20.01 -18.60
CA ASN A 96 4.36 -20.60 -17.49
C ASN A 96 3.11 -19.79 -17.12
N LYS A 97 1.96 -20.45 -17.30
CA LYS A 97 0.64 -19.89 -17.02
C LYS A 97 0.36 -19.67 -15.54
N ARG A 98 1.18 -20.23 -14.63
CA ARG A 98 1.02 -20.12 -13.17
C ARG A 98 1.81 -18.97 -12.55
N ASP A 99 2.57 -18.19 -13.32
CA ASP A 99 3.25 -17.01 -12.76
C ASP A 99 2.26 -15.86 -12.54
N TYR A 100 1.83 -15.67 -11.30
CA TYR A 100 0.90 -14.60 -10.92
C TYR A 100 1.46 -13.20 -11.17
N ARG A 101 2.79 -13.02 -11.15
CA ARG A 101 3.43 -11.71 -11.32
C ARG A 101 3.25 -11.19 -12.74
N ALA A 102 3.35 -12.08 -13.74
CA ALA A 102 3.08 -11.73 -15.13
C ALA A 102 1.61 -11.34 -15.35
N TRP A 103 0.67 -12.09 -14.75
CA TRP A 103 -0.75 -11.76 -14.80
C TRP A 103 -1.07 -10.42 -14.13
N TYR A 104 -0.48 -10.18 -12.96
CA TYR A 104 -0.61 -8.91 -12.25
C TYR A 104 -0.01 -7.75 -13.04
N GLY A 105 1.21 -7.91 -13.58
CA GLY A 105 1.88 -6.94 -14.43
C GLY A 105 1.06 -6.59 -15.67
N LEU A 106 0.45 -7.58 -16.35
CA LEU A 106 -0.50 -7.31 -17.44
C LEU A 106 -1.71 -6.51 -16.94
N GLY A 107 -2.34 -6.91 -15.83
CA GLY A 107 -3.44 -6.15 -15.23
C GLY A 107 -3.06 -4.68 -15.04
N GLN A 108 -1.90 -4.43 -14.45
CA GLN A 108 -1.37 -3.09 -14.20
C GLN A 108 -1.09 -2.32 -15.50
N THR A 109 -0.56 -2.99 -16.53
CA THR A 109 -0.35 -2.36 -17.86
C THR A 109 -1.67 -1.90 -18.48
N TYR A 110 -2.70 -2.75 -18.45
CA TYR A 110 -4.02 -2.44 -19.02
C TYR A 110 -4.78 -1.41 -18.18
N GLU A 111 -4.53 -1.39 -16.87
CA GLU A 111 -5.04 -0.36 -15.98
C GLU A 111 -4.46 1.02 -16.30
N ILE A 112 -3.14 1.12 -16.54
CA ILE A 112 -2.50 2.37 -16.99
C ILE A 112 -3.05 2.83 -18.34
N LEU A 113 -3.36 1.87 -19.23
CA LEU A 113 -4.03 2.14 -20.51
C LEU A 113 -5.52 2.49 -20.37
N LYS A 114 -6.07 2.57 -19.14
CA LYS A 114 -7.48 2.88 -18.85
C LYS A 114 -8.47 1.94 -19.53
N MET A 115 -8.11 0.65 -19.65
CA MET A 115 -8.97 -0.40 -20.20
C MET A 115 -9.48 -1.33 -19.08
N PRO A 116 -10.50 -0.94 -18.31
CA PRO A 116 -10.87 -1.61 -17.07
C PRO A 116 -11.42 -3.04 -17.25
N PHE A 117 -12.06 -3.33 -18.38
CA PHE A 117 -12.57 -4.68 -18.67
C PHE A 117 -11.44 -5.70 -18.87
N TYR A 118 -10.37 -5.31 -19.58
CA TYR A 118 -9.22 -6.19 -19.82
C TYR A 118 -8.42 -6.40 -18.53
N CYS A 119 -8.14 -5.34 -17.76
CA CYS A 119 -7.40 -5.50 -16.52
C CYS A 119 -8.16 -6.38 -15.51
N LEU A 120 -9.49 -6.30 -15.44
CA LEU A 120 -10.30 -7.16 -14.58
C LEU A 120 -10.11 -8.65 -14.89
N TYR A 121 -10.05 -9.02 -16.18
CA TYR A 121 -9.76 -10.40 -16.59
C TYR A 121 -8.38 -10.86 -16.07
N TYR A 122 -7.34 -10.04 -16.28
CA TYR A 122 -5.98 -10.38 -15.90
C TYR A 122 -5.78 -10.42 -14.38
N TYR A 123 -6.34 -9.46 -13.64
CA TYR A 123 -6.29 -9.46 -12.18
C TYR A 123 -7.09 -10.62 -11.57
N ARG A 124 -8.22 -11.01 -12.18
CA ARG A 124 -8.97 -12.20 -11.73
C ARG A 124 -8.15 -13.47 -11.91
N ARG A 125 -7.38 -13.60 -13.00
CA ARG A 125 -6.43 -14.71 -13.18
C ARG A 125 -5.30 -14.67 -12.15
N ALA A 126 -4.74 -13.50 -11.86
CA ALA A 126 -3.73 -13.35 -10.82
C ALA A 126 -4.26 -13.78 -9.44
N HIS A 127 -5.47 -13.34 -9.08
CA HIS A 127 -6.13 -13.71 -7.82
C HIS A 127 -6.45 -15.20 -7.73
N GLN A 128 -6.84 -15.87 -8.83
CA GLN A 128 -7.04 -17.32 -8.85
C GLN A 128 -5.76 -18.09 -8.46
N LEU A 129 -4.59 -17.58 -8.82
CA LEU A 129 -3.31 -18.19 -8.49
C LEU A 129 -2.88 -17.91 -7.05
N ARG A 130 -3.26 -16.75 -6.50
CA ARG A 130 -2.96 -16.31 -5.12
C ARG A 130 -4.23 -15.77 -4.46
N PRO A 131 -5.10 -16.65 -3.91
CA PRO A 131 -6.39 -16.24 -3.37
C PRO A 131 -6.30 -15.46 -2.04
N ASN A 132 -5.17 -15.54 -1.35
CA ASN A 132 -4.97 -14.96 -0.01
C ASN A 132 -4.10 -13.69 -0.01
N ASP A 133 -3.72 -13.18 -1.17
CA ASP A 133 -2.88 -11.96 -1.26
C ASP A 133 -3.80 -10.73 -1.43
N SER A 134 -3.69 -9.77 -0.51
CA SER A 134 -4.56 -8.60 -0.43
C SER A 134 -4.39 -7.68 -1.63
N ARG A 135 -3.17 -7.57 -2.20
CA ARG A 135 -2.85 -6.62 -3.28
C ARG A 135 -3.67 -6.87 -4.54
N MET A 136 -3.87 -8.14 -4.90
CA MET A 136 -4.71 -8.48 -6.07
C MET A 136 -6.18 -8.18 -5.82
N LEU A 137 -6.66 -8.33 -4.59
CA LEU A 137 -8.04 -8.02 -4.23
C LEU A 137 -8.29 -6.52 -4.22
N VAL A 138 -7.32 -5.73 -3.73
CA VAL A 138 -7.36 -4.27 -3.81
C VAL A 138 -7.38 -3.81 -5.27
N ALA A 139 -6.48 -4.33 -6.11
CA ALA A 139 -6.46 -4.01 -7.54
C ALA A 139 -7.76 -4.40 -8.25
N LEU A 140 -8.35 -5.56 -7.91
CA LEU A 140 -9.68 -5.94 -8.39
C LEU A 140 -10.77 -4.95 -7.95
N GLY A 141 -10.75 -4.53 -6.68
CA GLY A 141 -11.67 -3.54 -6.13
C GLY A 141 -11.60 -2.21 -6.89
N GLU A 142 -10.39 -1.71 -7.16
CA GLU A 142 -10.18 -0.49 -7.95
C GLU A 142 -10.68 -0.64 -9.39
N CYS A 143 -10.52 -1.83 -9.99
CA CYS A 143 -11.05 -2.09 -11.31
C CYS A 143 -12.58 -2.11 -11.32
N TYR A 144 -13.22 -2.69 -10.31
CA TYR A 144 -14.67 -2.65 -10.16
C TYR A 144 -15.19 -1.23 -9.93
N GLU A 145 -14.48 -0.42 -9.15
CA GLU A 145 -14.77 1.00 -8.95
C GLU A 145 -14.73 1.76 -10.29
N LYS A 146 -13.69 1.56 -11.10
CA LYS A 146 -13.57 2.13 -12.46
C LYS A 146 -14.67 1.66 -13.42
N LEU A 147 -15.27 0.50 -13.17
CA LEU A 147 -16.42 -0.04 -13.92
C LEU A 147 -17.78 0.39 -13.35
N ASN A 148 -17.81 1.23 -12.31
CA ASN A 148 -19.01 1.62 -11.56
C ASN A 148 -19.77 0.42 -10.93
N GLN A 149 -19.10 -0.71 -10.72
CA GLN A 149 -19.63 -1.89 -10.04
C GLN A 149 -19.31 -1.81 -8.56
N LEU A 150 -19.99 -0.90 -7.87
CA LEU A 150 -19.63 -0.50 -6.50
C LEU A 150 -19.88 -1.61 -5.47
N VAL A 151 -20.91 -2.45 -5.67
CA VAL A 151 -21.24 -3.55 -4.74
C VAL A 151 -20.14 -4.63 -4.76
N GLU A 152 -19.65 -4.99 -5.94
CA GLU A 152 -18.54 -5.92 -6.13
C GLU A 152 -17.23 -5.34 -5.58
N ALA A 153 -16.99 -4.04 -5.79
CA ALA A 153 -15.83 -3.34 -5.24
C ALA A 153 -15.80 -3.42 -3.71
N LYS A 154 -16.94 -3.14 -3.02
CA LYS A 154 -17.06 -3.31 -1.56
C LYS A 154 -16.67 -4.71 -1.11
N LYS A 155 -17.20 -5.74 -1.78
CA LYS A 155 -16.89 -7.15 -1.47
C LYS A 155 -15.40 -7.45 -1.63
N CYS A 156 -14.77 -6.91 -2.67
CA CYS A 156 -13.34 -7.08 -2.91
C CYS A 156 -12.50 -6.41 -1.82
N TYR A 157 -12.79 -5.17 -1.46
CA TYR A 157 -12.08 -4.46 -0.40
C TYR A 157 -12.29 -5.10 0.98
N TRP A 158 -13.51 -5.53 1.29
CA TRP A 158 -13.79 -6.26 2.54
C TRP A 158 -13.01 -7.58 2.62
N ARG A 159 -12.96 -8.32 1.51
CA ARG A 159 -12.16 -9.56 1.44
C ARG A 159 -10.66 -9.26 1.53
N ALA A 160 -10.18 -8.17 0.93
CA ALA A 160 -8.79 -7.75 1.02
C ALA A 160 -8.38 -7.47 2.47
N TYR A 161 -9.25 -6.82 3.23
CA TYR A 161 -9.08 -6.62 4.67
C TYR A 161 -9.06 -7.95 5.43
N ALA A 162 -10.01 -8.84 5.15
CA ALA A 162 -10.14 -10.12 5.86
C ALA A 162 -8.95 -11.08 5.68
N VAL A 163 -8.27 -11.04 4.53
CA VAL A 163 -7.06 -11.87 4.30
C VAL A 163 -5.79 -11.31 4.97
N GLY A 164 -5.87 -10.10 5.52
CA GLY A 164 -4.72 -9.38 6.08
C GLY A 164 -4.15 -8.40 5.06
N ASP A 165 -4.47 -7.13 5.20
CA ASP A 165 -4.01 -6.11 4.28
C ASP A 165 -2.57 -5.66 4.58
N VAL A 166 -1.65 -6.04 3.70
CA VAL A 166 -0.23 -5.69 3.81
C VAL A 166 0.01 -4.20 3.56
N GLU A 167 -0.75 -3.59 2.65
CA GLU A 167 -0.59 -2.16 2.31
C GLU A 167 -1.41 -1.25 3.23
N LYS A 168 -2.36 -1.81 3.99
CA LYS A 168 -3.30 -1.09 4.88
C LYS A 168 -4.10 0.00 4.16
N MET A 169 -4.42 -0.21 2.87
CA MET A 169 -5.17 0.73 2.01
C MET A 169 -6.60 0.27 1.73
N ALA A 170 -6.93 -1.00 1.98
CA ALA A 170 -8.24 -1.57 1.64
C ALA A 170 -9.38 -0.91 2.42
N LEU A 171 -9.21 -0.68 3.74
CA LEU A 171 -10.23 -0.04 4.57
C LEU A 171 -10.47 1.42 4.17
N VAL A 172 -9.41 2.13 3.79
CA VAL A 172 -9.51 3.53 3.36
C VAL A 172 -10.25 3.64 2.03
N LYS A 173 -9.93 2.78 1.05
CA LYS A 173 -10.65 2.72 -0.22
C LYS A 173 -12.11 2.32 -0.02
N LEU A 174 -12.38 1.37 0.89
CA LEU A 174 -13.75 0.99 1.26
C LEU A 174 -14.52 2.15 1.88
N ALA A 175 -13.90 2.91 2.78
CA ALA A 175 -14.53 4.06 3.43
C ALA A 175 -14.87 5.15 2.40
N LYS A 176 -13.94 5.52 1.51
CA LYS A 176 -14.19 6.44 0.39
C LYS A 176 -15.33 5.97 -0.52
N LEU A 177 -15.41 4.66 -0.77
CA LEU A 177 -16.50 4.08 -1.56
C LEU A 177 -17.87 4.21 -0.86
N HIS A 178 -17.90 4.07 0.47
CA HIS A 178 -19.11 4.34 1.27
C HIS A 178 -19.48 5.83 1.28
N GLU A 179 -18.51 6.74 1.26
CA GLU A 179 -18.75 8.18 1.09
C GLU A 179 -19.44 8.49 -0.24
N GLN A 180 -18.95 7.90 -1.35
CA GLN A 180 -19.56 8.04 -2.67
C GLN A 180 -21.02 7.56 -2.70
N LEU A 181 -21.37 6.58 -1.86
CA LEU A 181 -22.71 6.00 -1.74
C LEU A 181 -23.57 6.64 -0.64
N THR A 182 -23.10 7.72 -0.02
CA THR A 182 -23.73 8.45 1.10
C THR A 182 -24.04 7.60 2.34
N GLU A 183 -23.48 6.40 2.45
CA GLU A 183 -23.57 5.49 3.60
C GLU A 183 -22.60 5.93 4.73
N SER A 184 -22.92 7.05 5.38
CA SER A 184 -22.00 7.72 6.30
C SER A 184 -21.67 6.91 7.56
N GLU A 185 -22.62 6.10 8.05
CA GLU A 185 -22.45 5.26 9.25
C GLU A 185 -21.44 4.12 9.00
N GLN A 186 -21.58 3.42 7.88
CA GLN A 186 -20.62 2.37 7.47
C GLN A 186 -19.25 2.95 7.13
N ALA A 187 -19.18 4.14 6.53
CA ALA A 187 -17.92 4.85 6.28
C ALA A 187 -17.18 5.16 7.59
N ALA A 188 -17.89 5.71 8.58
CA ALA A 188 -17.33 5.99 9.89
C ALA A 188 -16.79 4.73 10.58
N GLN A 189 -17.54 3.62 10.53
CA GLN A 189 -17.08 2.32 11.08
C GLN A 189 -15.79 1.82 10.42
N CYS A 190 -15.65 1.99 9.11
CA CYS A 190 -14.43 1.62 8.39
C CYS A 190 -13.23 2.48 8.81
N TYR A 191 -13.41 3.80 8.94
CA TYR A 191 -12.36 4.70 9.43
C TYR A 191 -11.98 4.45 10.89
N ILE A 192 -12.95 4.13 11.75
CA ILE A 192 -12.71 3.75 13.15
C ILE A 192 -11.82 2.50 13.20
N LYS A 193 -12.16 1.46 12.45
CA LYS A 193 -11.35 0.22 12.36
C LYS A 193 -9.96 0.50 11.82
N TYR A 194 -9.85 1.31 10.77
CA TYR A 194 -8.58 1.69 10.18
C TYR A 194 -7.66 2.38 11.20
N ILE A 195 -8.18 3.35 11.94
CA ILE A 195 -7.40 4.08 12.96
C ILE A 195 -6.99 3.15 14.11
N GLN A 196 -7.89 2.24 14.54
CA GLN A 196 -7.55 1.22 15.54
C GLN A 196 -6.41 0.34 15.03
N ASP A 197 -6.50 -0.18 13.81
CA ASP A 197 -5.49 -1.08 13.23
C ASP A 197 -4.12 -0.39 13.11
N ILE A 198 -4.09 0.90 12.76
CA ILE A 198 -2.86 1.72 12.75
C ILE A 198 -2.23 1.78 14.14
N TYR A 199 -3.00 2.19 15.15
CA TYR A 199 -2.47 2.35 16.52
C TYR A 199 -2.10 1.03 17.18
N THR A 200 -2.76 -0.07 16.82
CA THR A 200 -2.41 -1.41 17.34
C THR A 200 -1.11 -1.91 16.73
N CYS A 201 -0.83 -1.59 15.47
CA CYS A 201 0.36 -2.07 14.79
C CYS A 201 1.66 -1.37 15.22
N GLY A 202 1.61 -0.15 15.78
CA GLY A 202 2.77 0.55 16.36
C GLY A 202 3.94 0.85 15.39
N GLU A 203 3.83 0.44 14.12
CA GLU A 203 4.82 0.72 13.09
C GLU A 203 4.72 2.20 12.69
N ILE A 204 5.87 2.88 12.73
CA ILE A 204 6.05 4.26 12.29
C ILE A 204 6.04 4.28 10.75
N VAL A 205 4.91 3.91 10.16
CA VAL A 205 4.62 4.22 8.76
C VAL A 205 3.74 5.45 8.81
N GLU A 206 4.21 6.56 8.25
CA GLU A 206 3.36 7.71 8.00
C GLU A 206 2.23 7.25 7.08
N HIS A 207 1.07 6.99 7.67
CA HIS A 207 -0.10 6.58 6.93
C HIS A 207 -0.59 7.80 6.15
N LEU A 208 -0.37 7.76 4.83
CA LEU A 208 -0.67 8.86 3.89
C LEU A 208 -2.11 9.41 4.02
N GLU A 209 -3.01 8.60 4.55
CA GLU A 209 -4.46 8.86 4.64
C GLU A 209 -4.98 9.01 6.07
N GLU A 210 -4.10 9.19 7.07
CA GLU A 210 -4.54 9.43 8.45
C GLU A 210 -5.27 10.78 8.60
N SER A 211 -4.79 11.81 7.91
CA SER A 211 -5.39 13.15 7.94
C SER A 211 -6.80 13.18 7.36
N THR A 212 -7.04 12.45 6.26
CA THR A 212 -8.35 12.36 5.58
C THR A 212 -9.35 11.59 6.43
N ALA A 213 -8.92 10.51 7.09
CA ALA A 213 -9.74 9.72 8.00
C ALA A 213 -10.21 10.57 9.21
N PHE A 214 -9.29 11.28 9.88
CA PHE A 214 -9.66 12.14 11.02
C PHE A 214 -10.57 13.31 10.61
N ARG A 215 -10.33 13.91 9.44
CA ARG A 215 -11.19 14.96 8.89
C ARG A 215 -12.61 14.45 8.70
N TYR A 216 -12.77 13.27 8.08
CA TYR A 216 -14.10 12.69 7.86
C TYR A 216 -14.80 12.37 9.18
N LEU A 217 -14.12 11.73 10.13
CA LEU A 217 -14.69 11.40 11.43
C LEU A 217 -15.10 12.63 12.23
N ALA A 218 -14.28 13.70 12.23
CA ALA A 218 -14.63 14.94 12.90
C ALA A 218 -15.91 15.55 12.33
N GLN A 219 -16.05 15.56 10.99
CA GLN A 219 -17.26 16.04 10.32
C GLN A 219 -18.47 15.14 10.55
N TYR A 220 -18.28 13.82 10.61
CA TYR A 220 -19.33 12.85 10.90
C TYR A 220 -19.87 13.00 12.32
N TYR A 221 -19.01 13.02 13.33
CA TYR A 221 -19.42 13.20 14.73
C TYR A 221 -20.06 14.56 14.99
N PHE A 222 -19.59 15.61 14.30
CA PHE A 222 -20.25 16.92 14.35
C PHE A 222 -21.69 16.86 13.83
N LYS A 223 -21.94 16.18 12.70
CA LYS A 223 -23.30 15.96 12.15
C LYS A 223 -24.16 15.11 13.10
N CYS A 224 -23.57 14.12 13.77
CA CYS A 224 -24.24 13.25 14.74
C CYS A 224 -24.43 13.91 16.12
N LYS A 225 -24.03 15.18 16.33
CA LYS A 225 -24.08 15.90 17.61
C LYS A 225 -23.29 15.25 18.76
N LEU A 226 -22.31 14.40 18.42
CA LEU A 226 -21.36 13.80 19.35
C LEU A 226 -20.12 14.70 19.47
N TRP A 227 -20.24 15.76 20.27
CA TRP A 227 -19.23 16.83 20.26
C TRP A 227 -17.92 16.48 20.96
N ASP A 228 -17.93 15.56 21.92
CA ASP A 228 -16.71 15.18 22.65
C ASP A 228 -15.75 14.39 21.74
N GLU A 229 -16.27 13.38 21.03
CA GLU A 229 -15.54 12.62 20.02
C GLU A 229 -15.12 13.50 18.84
N ALA A 230 -16.02 14.39 18.39
CA ALA A 230 -15.71 15.36 17.33
C ALA A 230 -14.55 16.28 17.74
N SER A 231 -14.53 16.76 18.98
CA SER A 231 -13.46 17.62 19.49
C SER A 231 -12.11 16.88 19.56
N THR A 232 -12.13 15.61 19.95
CA THR A 232 -10.93 14.77 20.02
C THR A 232 -10.34 14.54 18.62
N CYS A 233 -11.18 14.17 17.65
CA CYS A 233 -10.77 14.00 16.26
C CYS A 233 -10.30 15.33 15.64
N ALA A 234 -10.97 16.44 15.96
CA ALA A 234 -10.61 17.76 15.47
C ALA A 234 -9.27 18.26 16.04
N GLN A 235 -8.95 17.96 17.30
CA GLN A 235 -7.62 18.23 17.86
C GLN A 235 -6.53 17.43 17.15
N LYS A 236 -6.78 16.14 16.84
CA LYS A 236 -5.85 15.31 16.07
C LYS A 236 -5.67 15.83 14.65
N CYS A 237 -6.74 16.28 14.00
CA CYS A 237 -6.63 16.82 12.64
C CYS A 237 -5.81 18.13 12.59
N CYS A 238 -5.79 18.93 13.66
CA CYS A 238 -4.93 20.12 13.77
C CYS A 238 -3.42 19.82 13.77
N ALA A 239 -3.01 18.57 14.05
CA ALA A 239 -1.61 18.16 13.98
C ALA A 239 -1.11 18.00 12.53
N PHE A 240 -2.01 17.77 11.56
CA PHE A 240 -1.66 17.62 10.15
C PHE A 240 -1.76 18.96 9.42
N ASN A 241 -0.83 19.23 8.50
CA ASN A 241 -0.75 20.52 7.81
C ASN A 241 -1.96 20.78 6.89
N ASP A 242 -2.45 19.76 6.21
CA ASP A 242 -3.51 19.88 5.19
C ASP A 242 -4.88 20.17 5.80
N THR A 243 -5.23 19.49 6.89
CA THR A 243 -6.56 19.56 7.52
C THR A 243 -6.63 20.50 8.74
N ARG A 244 -5.56 21.28 8.97
CA ARG A 244 -5.40 22.12 10.18
C ARG A 244 -6.48 23.19 10.33
N GLU A 245 -6.73 23.95 9.26
CA GLU A 245 -7.65 25.09 9.31
C GLU A 245 -9.10 24.63 9.40
N GLU A 246 -9.46 23.52 8.74
CA GLU A 246 -10.76 22.88 8.89
C GLU A 246 -10.98 22.38 10.32
N GLY A 247 -9.98 21.75 10.92
CA GLY A 247 -10.02 21.31 12.31
C GLY A 247 -10.26 22.45 13.29
N LYS A 248 -9.52 23.56 13.14
CA LYS A 248 -9.71 24.76 13.97
C LYS A 248 -11.09 25.38 13.77
N ALA A 249 -11.59 25.43 12.53
CA ALA A 249 -12.90 25.95 12.23
C ALA A 249 -14.00 25.11 12.92
N LEU A 250 -13.89 23.79 12.86
CA LEU A 250 -14.82 22.86 13.49
C LEU A 250 -14.79 22.98 15.03
N LEU A 251 -13.60 23.13 15.64
CA LEU A 251 -13.46 23.39 17.08
C LEU A 251 -14.13 24.70 17.52
N ARG A 252 -14.01 25.78 16.72
CA ARG A 252 -14.68 27.06 17.00
C ARG A 252 -16.21 26.91 16.91
N GLN A 253 -16.71 26.18 15.93
CA GLN A 253 -18.15 25.90 15.78
C GLN A 253 -18.68 25.11 16.98
N ILE A 254 -17.99 24.05 17.42
CA ILE A 254 -18.36 23.30 18.62
C ILE A 254 -18.41 24.21 19.86
N LEU A 255 -17.43 25.10 20.02
CA LEU A 255 -17.38 26.02 21.17
C LEU A 255 -18.55 27.02 21.16
N GLN A 256 -18.89 27.56 19.99
CA GLN A 256 -20.05 28.44 19.83
C GLN A 256 -21.37 27.74 20.18
N LEU A 257 -21.57 26.51 19.71
CA LEU A 257 -22.79 25.73 20.00
C LEU A 257 -22.89 25.35 21.48
N ARG A 258 -21.77 25.01 22.14
CA ARG A 258 -21.73 24.76 23.59
C ARG A 258 -22.11 26.01 24.39
N ASN A 259 -21.63 27.18 23.98
CA ASN A 259 -21.99 28.46 24.62
C ASN A 259 -23.47 28.83 24.41
N GLN A 260 -24.11 28.32 23.36
CA GLN A 260 -25.54 28.51 23.08
C GLN A 260 -26.45 27.56 23.86
N GLY A 261 -25.89 26.66 24.68
CA GLY A 261 -26.66 25.82 25.60
C GLY A 261 -27.32 24.59 24.97
N GLU A 262 -26.97 24.23 23.72
CA GLU A 262 -27.37 22.94 23.18
C GLU A 262 -26.69 21.81 23.97
N THR A 263 -27.42 20.74 24.30
CA THR A 263 -26.88 19.56 25.00
C THR A 263 -26.45 18.48 24.01
N PRO A 264 -25.31 17.79 24.22
CA PRO A 264 -24.88 16.70 23.35
C PRO A 264 -25.88 15.54 23.41
N SER A 265 -26.17 14.91 22.26
CA SER A 265 -27.05 13.74 22.22
C SER A 265 -26.37 12.53 22.86
N THR A 266 -27.04 11.90 23.82
CA THR A 266 -26.55 10.77 24.63
C THR A 266 -26.74 9.39 23.99
N GLU A 267 -27.12 9.33 22.71
CA GLU A 267 -27.34 8.05 22.01
C GLU A 267 -26.03 7.53 21.42
N MET A 268 -25.45 6.58 22.13
CA MET A 268 -24.21 5.87 21.80
C MET A 268 -24.45 4.78 20.75
N PRO A 269 -23.66 4.74 19.65
CA PRO A 269 -23.18 3.49 19.07
C PRO A 269 -21.71 3.32 19.46
N ALA A 270 -21.47 2.51 20.51
CA ALA A 270 -20.19 2.03 21.04
C ALA A 270 -19.06 3.09 21.29
N PRO A 271 -18.59 3.25 22.54
CA PRO A 271 -17.53 4.20 22.86
C PRO A 271 -16.23 3.87 22.12
N PHE A 272 -15.69 4.89 21.46
CA PHE A 272 -14.34 4.90 20.89
C PHE A 272 -13.32 4.89 22.04
N PHE A 273 -12.96 3.72 22.56
CA PHE A 273 -11.78 3.58 23.42
C PHE A 273 -10.51 3.66 22.55
N LEU A 274 -9.99 4.87 22.38
CA LEU A 274 -8.55 5.02 22.16
C LEU A 274 -7.83 4.52 23.41
N PRO A 275 -6.76 3.70 23.31
CA PRO A 275 -5.95 3.35 24.48
C PRO A 275 -5.48 4.63 25.19
N ALA A 276 -5.65 4.66 26.51
CA ALA A 276 -5.49 5.83 27.38
C ALA A 276 -4.04 6.40 27.49
N SER A 277 -3.12 6.06 26.59
CA SER A 277 -1.69 6.41 26.71
C SER A 277 -1.33 7.80 26.20
N LEU A 278 -2.29 8.66 25.86
CA LEU A 278 -2.04 9.98 25.24
C LEU A 278 -2.46 11.19 26.08
N SER A 279 -2.75 11.02 27.38
CA SER A 279 -3.05 12.14 28.30
C SER A 279 -1.82 12.72 29.02
N ALA A 280 -0.59 12.34 28.66
CA ALA A 280 0.61 12.92 29.26
C ALA A 280 1.38 13.77 28.24
N ASN A 281 1.21 15.08 28.35
CA ASN A 281 2.24 16.05 27.98
C ASN A 281 3.54 15.64 28.69
N ASN A 282 4.47 15.02 27.98
CA ASN A 282 5.87 15.00 28.39
C ASN A 282 6.75 14.98 27.14
N THR A 283 7.55 16.03 27.05
CA THR A 283 8.64 16.24 26.10
C THR A 283 9.57 15.02 26.03
N PRO A 284 10.15 14.70 24.85
CA PRO A 284 11.05 13.56 24.73
C PRO A 284 12.41 13.95 25.33
N THR A 285 12.62 13.65 26.61
CA THR A 285 13.97 13.66 27.19
C THR A 285 14.66 12.36 26.80
N ARG A 286 15.61 12.50 25.89
CA ARG A 286 16.56 11.48 25.42
C ARG A 286 17.29 10.87 26.64
N ARG A 287 16.82 9.72 27.14
CA ARG A 287 17.61 8.84 28.01
C ARG A 287 18.21 7.72 27.17
N VAL A 288 19.45 7.94 26.75
CA VAL A 288 20.34 6.87 26.31
C VAL A 288 20.56 5.96 27.53
N SER A 289 20.18 4.69 27.42
CA SER A 289 20.64 3.65 28.35
C SER A 289 21.80 2.89 27.68
N PRO A 290 22.85 2.55 28.44
CA PRO A 290 24.11 2.08 27.87
C PRO A 290 24.02 0.62 27.42
N LEU A 291 24.78 0.33 26.36
CA LEU A 291 25.16 -0.99 25.90
C LEU A 291 25.59 -1.89 27.07
N ASN A 292 24.95 -3.04 27.23
CA ASN A 292 25.51 -4.17 27.97
C ASN A 292 25.76 -5.33 27.00
N LEU A 293 27.02 -5.43 26.60
CA LEU A 293 27.65 -6.62 26.03
C LEU A 293 28.05 -7.54 27.19
N SER A 294 27.50 -8.74 27.23
CA SER A 294 28.10 -9.91 27.90
C SER A 294 27.40 -11.17 27.38
N SER A 295 27.89 -11.86 26.35
CA SER A 295 28.87 -12.96 26.41
C SER A 295 28.58 -13.98 27.52
N VAL A 296 27.94 -15.10 27.18
CA VAL A 296 28.27 -16.43 27.72
C VAL A 296 27.75 -17.51 26.75
N THR A 297 28.67 -18.13 26.01
CA THR A 297 28.69 -19.61 25.86
C THR A 297 29.66 -20.15 26.91
N PRO A 298 29.51 -21.42 27.31
CA PRO A 298 30.39 -22.43 26.71
C PRO A 298 29.65 -23.39 25.79
#